data_AF-A0A1M3E302-F1
#
_entry.id   AF-A0A1M3E302-F1
#
_cell.length_a   1.000
_cell.length_b   1.000
_cell.length_c   1.000
_cell.angle_alpha   90.00
_cell.angle_beta   90.00
_cell.angle_gamma   90.00
#
_symmetry.space_group_name_H-M   'P 1'
#
loop_
_entity.id
_entity.type
_entity.pdbx_description
1 polymer ?
#
loop_
_entity_poly.entity_id
_entity_poly.type
_entity_poly.pdbx_seq_one_letter_code
_entity_poly.pdbx_strand_id
1 'polypeptide(L)'
;MGLQIYAQVIHLFDISQKTEVAYPYYLEDEDAKLDFGDIINKKYDFVQSEKRTPDFMGNFSEAVWYRFDVHNNSSTEYWYLEIKAAFMHDITVYQMKEDGSVQSLKLNGSHRFRSKPITSNNLIFPLIIPKNTTDKIYVRATSKTLIRTSMSISTMPTLYENAICTSYGDGFFTAVAFALLLYNLFVYFKLRERIYLYYIGYISAAILHNNIVAGHLQFFFPLPDWINTTTVLPLMSFFTILFTNTFLQTRQYAPLIYKIRVPLMLICLFPLICYAFSWYRLGVLLAGIHIFTLCIYWIFAGITAYRNGYAPAVFYMAGYGAIVIVSVIYELKMQDVLPENYWTDSSLFIGVAIEAIILSFALANKFNFYKKEKERLQEEAYKQAIHFSRELINMQEAERKRIASELHDSLGQKLVLIKNRILRVDKSDSESPLKKSQDGTLAQNVTEAIQEIRNISYALRPYQLDLLGLTSSIKSMVEESFNTAQIDYEIKTDNIDNLFGSESQINIYRIIQECINNIMKHADAKNVKIIIKHDFDEIKIAITDDGIGFDINDDHTGFGLKGIKERLQILNGSMDISSGNPKGTIFDFLFPLQLKNN
;
A
#
# COMPACT_ATOMS: atom_id res chain seq x y z
N MET A 1 -60.50 9.24 0.52
CA MET A 1 -61.64 8.46 1.04
C MET A 1 -61.18 7.00 1.13
N GLY A 2 -60.36 6.71 2.14
CA GLY A 2 -59.66 5.43 2.28
C GLY A 2 -60.28 4.62 3.40
N LEU A 3 -60.49 3.31 3.16
CA LEU A 3 -60.92 2.36 4.18
C LEU A 3 -59.95 2.42 5.38
N GLN A 4 -60.43 2.96 6.49
CA GLN A 4 -59.85 2.73 7.81
C GLN A 4 -60.10 1.26 8.14
N ILE A 5 -59.06 0.44 8.13
CA ILE A 5 -59.15 -0.96 8.53
C ILE A 5 -58.91 -1.01 10.04
N TYR A 6 -59.98 -1.36 10.74
CA TYR A 6 -60.12 -1.41 12.19
C TYR A 6 -59.31 -2.56 12.80
N ALA A 7 -58.79 -2.35 14.01
CA ALA A 7 -58.41 -3.34 15.04
C ALA A 7 -58.23 -4.78 14.52
N GLN A 8 -57.10 -5.10 13.87
CA GLN A 8 -56.97 -6.39 13.21
C GLN A 8 -56.61 -7.49 14.19
N VAL A 9 -57.59 -8.34 14.50
CA VAL A 9 -57.34 -9.74 14.83
C VAL A 9 -56.45 -10.31 13.72
N ILE A 10 -55.32 -10.90 14.08
CA ILE A 10 -54.39 -11.50 13.14
C ILE A 10 -54.95 -12.85 12.75
N HIS A 11 -55.37 -12.98 11.49
CA HIS A 11 -55.93 -14.21 10.96
C HIS A 11 -54.85 -15.08 10.33
N LEU A 12 -54.70 -16.29 10.85
CA LEU A 12 -53.72 -17.27 10.37
C LEU A 12 -54.40 -18.24 9.40
N PHE A 13 -54.21 -18.03 8.10
CA PHE A 13 -54.82 -18.86 7.04
C PHE A 13 -53.83 -19.87 6.43
N ASP A 14 -52.64 -19.40 6.08
CA ASP A 14 -51.68 -20.10 5.24
C ASP A 14 -50.42 -20.45 6.04
N ILE A 15 -50.12 -21.74 6.14
CA ILE A 15 -48.95 -22.26 6.88
C ILE A 15 -47.62 -21.87 6.21
N SER A 16 -47.64 -21.57 4.91
CA SER A 16 -46.47 -21.19 4.12
C SER A 16 -46.14 -19.70 4.19
N GLN A 17 -47.02 -18.89 4.79
CA GLN A 17 -46.83 -17.46 4.90
C GLN A 17 -46.35 -17.05 6.30
N LYS A 18 -45.51 -16.02 6.30
CA LYS A 18 -45.09 -15.32 7.51
C LYS A 18 -45.98 -14.10 7.69
N THR A 19 -46.82 -14.11 8.73
CA THR A 19 -47.77 -13.03 9.01
C THR A 19 -47.15 -12.05 9.98
N GLU A 20 -46.91 -10.82 9.54
CA GLU A 20 -46.41 -9.77 10.44
C GLU A 20 -47.50 -9.24 11.38
N VAL A 21 -47.08 -8.90 12.60
CA VAL A 21 -47.91 -8.19 13.58
C VAL A 21 -47.81 -6.69 13.26
N ALA A 22 -48.73 -6.19 12.44
CA ALA A 22 -48.78 -4.79 12.05
C ALA A 22 -49.73 -3.99 12.96
N TYR A 23 -49.34 -2.76 13.31
CA TYR A 23 -50.17 -1.82 14.07
C TYR A 23 -50.70 -2.38 15.41
N PRO A 24 -49.84 -2.98 16.25
CA PRO A 24 -50.29 -3.56 17.52
C PRO A 24 -50.86 -2.47 18.43
N TYR A 25 -51.72 -2.90 19.35
CA TYR A 25 -52.03 -2.07 20.51
C TYR A 25 -50.81 -2.02 21.42
N TYR A 26 -50.50 -0.86 21.98
CA TYR A 26 -49.40 -0.71 22.92
C TYR A 26 -49.80 0.11 24.16
N LEU A 27 -49.06 -0.10 25.24
CA LEU A 27 -49.11 0.69 26.46
C LEU A 27 -47.69 0.93 26.95
N GLU A 28 -47.38 2.18 27.22
CA GLU A 28 -46.09 2.61 27.75
C GLU A 28 -46.09 2.52 29.27
N ASP A 29 -45.10 1.84 29.83
CA ASP A 29 -44.86 1.68 31.27
C ASP A 29 -43.52 2.36 31.60
N GLU A 30 -43.61 3.66 31.91
CA GLU A 30 -42.45 4.55 32.01
C GLU A 30 -41.38 4.04 32.99
N ASP A 31 -41.81 3.51 34.14
CA ASP A 31 -40.95 3.05 35.23
C ASP A 31 -40.84 1.51 35.31
N ALA A 32 -41.33 0.78 34.31
CA ALA A 32 -41.39 -0.69 34.30
C ALA A 32 -42.08 -1.32 35.54
N LYS A 33 -43.09 -0.65 36.10
CA LYS A 33 -43.77 -1.06 37.35
C LYS A 33 -44.96 -1.98 37.12
N LEU A 34 -45.54 -1.99 35.92
CA LEU A 34 -46.75 -2.76 35.65
C LEU A 34 -46.44 -4.26 35.50
N ASP A 35 -47.27 -5.09 36.12
CA ASP A 35 -47.25 -6.54 35.93
C ASP A 35 -48.43 -7.01 35.06
N PHE A 36 -48.45 -8.31 34.73
CA PHE A 36 -49.54 -8.85 33.91
C PHE A 36 -50.90 -8.71 34.59
N GLY A 37 -50.97 -8.89 35.92
CA GLY A 37 -52.22 -8.77 36.68
C GLY A 37 -52.85 -7.39 36.59
N ASP A 38 -52.05 -6.32 36.64
CA ASP A 38 -52.51 -4.95 36.45
C ASP A 38 -53.08 -4.69 35.05
N ILE A 39 -52.50 -5.33 34.03
CA ILE A 39 -52.91 -5.22 32.62
C ILE A 39 -54.27 -5.89 32.37
N ILE A 40 -54.46 -7.13 32.85
CA ILE A 40 -55.72 -7.87 32.64
C ILE A 40 -56.90 -7.28 33.43
N ASN A 41 -56.64 -6.62 34.56
CA ASN A 41 -57.67 -5.95 35.36
C ASN A 41 -58.17 -4.62 34.75
N LYS A 42 -57.76 -4.29 33.51
CA LYS A 42 -58.19 -3.10 32.75
C LYS A 42 -58.01 -1.78 33.51
N LYS A 43 -56.98 -1.65 34.34
CA LYS A 43 -56.64 -0.36 34.97
C LYS A 43 -56.10 0.67 33.97
N TYR A 44 -55.67 0.22 32.78
CA TYR A 44 -54.97 1.04 31.79
C TYR A 44 -55.47 0.75 30.38
N ASP A 45 -55.64 1.82 29.58
CA ASP A 45 -56.09 1.72 28.19
C ASP A 45 -54.89 1.59 27.24
N PHE A 46 -54.97 0.62 26.34
CA PHE A 46 -53.99 0.48 25.26
C PHE A 46 -54.31 1.45 24.13
N VAL A 47 -53.25 2.07 23.58
CA VAL A 47 -53.32 2.95 22.42
C VAL A 47 -53.07 2.13 21.16
N GLN A 48 -53.84 2.39 20.09
CA GLN A 48 -53.59 1.76 18.80
C GLN A 48 -52.42 2.46 18.10
N SER A 49 -51.45 1.69 17.59
CA SER A 49 -50.33 2.26 16.86
C SER A 49 -50.74 2.82 15.50
N GLU A 50 -50.27 4.03 15.19
CA GLU A 50 -50.36 4.63 13.85
C GLU A 50 -49.26 4.13 12.90
N LYS A 51 -48.17 3.57 13.46
CA LYS A 51 -47.05 2.98 12.71
C LYS A 51 -47.19 1.47 12.63
N ARG A 52 -46.74 0.88 11.52
CA ARG A 52 -46.71 -0.58 11.32
C ARG A 52 -45.90 -1.24 12.43
N THR A 53 -44.68 -0.74 12.65
CA THR A 53 -43.84 -1.06 13.80
C THR A 53 -43.74 0.17 14.70
N PRO A 54 -44.34 0.17 15.91
CA PRO A 54 -44.23 1.30 16.82
C PRO A 54 -42.76 1.52 17.20
N ASP A 55 -42.29 2.75 17.04
CA ASP A 55 -41.01 3.21 17.58
C ASP A 55 -41.27 4.15 18.75
N PHE A 56 -40.57 3.92 19.87
CA PHE A 56 -40.73 4.72 21.09
C PHE A 56 -39.61 5.77 21.17
N MET A 57 -39.24 6.35 20.02
CA MET A 57 -38.08 7.26 19.94
C MET A 57 -38.30 8.58 20.70
N GLY A 58 -39.55 8.95 20.97
CA GLY A 58 -39.91 10.16 21.73
C GLY A 58 -40.19 9.93 23.21
N ASN A 59 -40.58 8.72 23.61
CA ASN A 59 -41.00 8.41 24.98
C ASN A 59 -40.05 7.40 25.62
N PHE A 60 -39.51 7.76 26.78
CA PHE A 60 -38.37 7.08 27.40
C PHE A 60 -38.80 5.91 28.32
N SER A 61 -39.80 5.15 27.90
CA SER A 61 -40.41 4.14 28.75
C SER A 61 -39.47 2.95 28.99
N GLU A 62 -39.28 2.57 30.26
CA GLU A 62 -38.44 1.41 30.62
C GLU A 62 -39.08 0.07 30.26
N ALA A 63 -40.40 0.05 30.12
CA ALA A 63 -41.15 -1.08 29.59
C ALA A 63 -42.24 -0.64 28.61
N VAL A 64 -42.53 -1.51 27.65
CA VAL A 64 -43.65 -1.38 26.73
C VAL A 64 -44.42 -2.69 26.70
N TRP A 65 -45.74 -2.58 26.79
CA TRP A 65 -46.66 -3.69 26.59
C TRP A 65 -47.25 -3.61 25.19
N TYR A 66 -47.21 -4.71 24.45
CA TYR A 66 -47.94 -4.88 23.20
C TYR A 66 -49.08 -5.86 23.42
N ARG A 67 -50.21 -5.62 22.74
CA ARG A 67 -51.37 -6.51 22.73
C ARG A 67 -51.89 -6.69 21.31
N PHE A 68 -52.18 -7.93 20.95
CA PHE A 68 -52.87 -8.28 19.71
C PHE A 68 -53.60 -9.61 19.88
N ASP A 69 -54.65 -9.80 19.09
CA ASP A 69 -55.49 -11.00 19.11
C ASP A 69 -55.15 -11.86 17.90
N VAL A 70 -55.12 -13.17 18.05
CA VAL A 70 -54.71 -14.11 17.00
C VAL A 70 -55.80 -15.15 16.81
N HIS A 71 -56.39 -15.19 15.62
CA HIS A 71 -57.41 -16.17 15.24
C HIS A 71 -56.85 -17.18 14.25
N ASN A 72 -57.00 -18.47 14.55
CA ASN A 72 -56.47 -19.52 13.70
C ASN A 72 -57.53 -20.08 12.74
N ASN A 73 -57.41 -19.77 11.45
CA ASN A 73 -58.26 -20.30 10.39
C ASN A 73 -57.67 -21.55 9.71
N SER A 74 -56.45 -21.94 10.08
CA SER A 74 -55.71 -23.04 9.45
C SER A 74 -56.04 -24.41 10.07
N SER A 75 -55.44 -25.47 9.52
CA SER A 75 -55.51 -26.83 10.06
C SER A 75 -54.42 -27.15 11.11
N THR A 76 -53.40 -26.31 11.27
CA THR A 76 -52.32 -26.54 12.26
C THR A 76 -52.61 -25.80 13.55
N GLU A 77 -52.26 -26.41 14.68
CA GLU A 77 -52.39 -25.79 16.00
C GLU A 77 -51.08 -25.19 16.50
N TYR A 78 -49.95 -25.56 15.88
CA TYR A 78 -48.61 -25.13 16.28
C TYR A 78 -48.14 -23.93 15.48
N TRP A 79 -48.08 -22.80 16.15
CA TRP A 79 -47.62 -21.51 15.63
C TRP A 79 -46.47 -20.99 16.48
N TYR A 80 -45.73 -20.03 15.95
CA TYR A 80 -44.57 -19.48 16.63
C TYR A 80 -44.52 -17.97 16.41
N LEU A 81 -44.47 -17.24 17.52
CA LEU A 81 -44.24 -15.80 17.52
C LEU A 81 -42.72 -15.55 17.50
N GLU A 82 -42.24 -15.03 16.39
CA GLU A 82 -40.89 -14.51 16.26
C GLU A 82 -40.86 -13.02 16.62
N ILE A 83 -39.94 -12.66 17.49
CA ILE A 83 -39.69 -11.30 17.98
C ILE A 83 -38.24 -10.95 17.63
N LYS A 84 -38.04 -9.99 16.72
CA LYS A 84 -36.71 -9.47 16.34
C LYS A 84 -36.18 -8.58 17.48
N ALA A 85 -35.48 -9.21 18.42
CA ALA A 85 -35.23 -8.67 19.76
C ALA A 85 -33.74 -8.46 20.09
N ALA A 86 -32.91 -8.10 19.11
CA ALA A 86 -31.46 -8.06 19.26
C ALA A 86 -30.94 -7.17 20.42
N PHE A 87 -31.75 -6.22 20.91
CA PHE A 87 -31.35 -5.21 21.90
C PHE A 87 -32.22 -5.14 23.17
N MET A 88 -33.11 -6.11 23.40
CA MET A 88 -34.01 -6.08 24.58
C MET A 88 -33.41 -6.84 25.76
N HIS A 89 -33.55 -6.25 26.95
CA HIS A 89 -33.00 -6.84 28.18
C HIS A 89 -33.87 -7.99 28.68
N ASP A 90 -35.19 -7.84 28.63
CA ASP A 90 -36.13 -8.79 29.22
C ASP A 90 -37.43 -8.74 28.40
N ILE A 91 -37.85 -9.88 27.86
CA ILE A 91 -39.14 -10.02 27.16
C ILE A 91 -39.97 -11.09 27.86
N THR A 92 -41.23 -10.79 28.13
CA THR A 92 -42.19 -11.79 28.62
C THR A 92 -43.38 -11.84 27.68
N VAL A 93 -43.68 -13.02 27.16
CA VAL A 93 -44.87 -13.26 26.34
C VAL A 93 -45.90 -13.99 27.19
N TYR A 94 -47.14 -13.52 27.14
CA TYR A 94 -48.30 -14.13 27.76
C TYR A 94 -49.31 -14.48 26.67
N GLN A 95 -49.72 -15.74 26.60
CA GLN A 95 -50.80 -16.25 25.78
C GLN A 95 -51.99 -16.53 26.68
N MET A 96 -53.05 -15.74 26.53
CA MET A 96 -54.33 -15.96 27.20
C MET A 96 -55.27 -16.68 26.23
N LYS A 97 -55.61 -17.92 26.57
CA LYS A 97 -56.52 -18.76 25.79
C LYS A 97 -57.97 -18.33 26.00
N GLU A 98 -58.84 -18.77 25.10
CA GLU A 98 -60.28 -18.51 25.15
C GLU A 98 -60.96 -19.06 26.43
N ASP A 99 -60.42 -20.14 27.02
CA ASP A 99 -60.87 -20.71 28.29
C ASP A 99 -60.41 -19.92 29.53
N GLY A 100 -59.67 -18.82 29.33
CA GLY A 100 -59.12 -17.97 30.39
C GLY A 100 -57.80 -18.46 30.99
N SER A 101 -57.29 -19.63 30.57
CA SER A 101 -55.97 -20.09 30.99
C SER A 101 -54.86 -19.21 30.38
N VAL A 102 -53.82 -18.95 31.16
CA VAL A 102 -52.70 -18.09 30.74
C VAL A 102 -51.41 -18.91 30.79
N GLN A 103 -50.73 -18.96 29.66
CA GLN A 103 -49.38 -19.46 29.55
C GLN A 103 -48.42 -18.29 29.39
N SER A 104 -47.28 -18.30 30.09
CA SER A 104 -46.26 -17.28 29.92
C SER A 104 -44.87 -17.87 29.80
N LEU A 105 -44.00 -17.14 29.10
CA LEU A 105 -42.58 -17.43 29.05
C LEU A 105 -41.82 -16.12 29.17
N LYS A 106 -40.96 -16.07 30.20
CA LYS A 106 -39.99 -14.99 30.35
C LYS A 106 -38.69 -15.39 29.66
N LEU A 107 -38.28 -14.59 28.70
CA LEU A 107 -37.02 -14.67 27.98
C LEU A 107 -36.16 -13.47 28.40
N ASN A 108 -35.17 -13.72 29.25
CA ASN A 108 -34.21 -12.71 29.67
C ASN A 108 -33.03 -12.68 28.69
N GLY A 109 -32.68 -11.50 28.17
CA GLY A 109 -31.49 -11.28 27.37
C GLY A 109 -30.19 -11.61 28.11
N SER A 110 -30.22 -11.62 29.45
CA SER A 110 -29.08 -11.99 30.32
C SER A 110 -29.02 -13.48 30.69
N HIS A 111 -30.07 -14.26 30.43
CA HIS A 111 -30.01 -15.71 30.67
C HIS A 111 -29.21 -16.40 29.55
N ARG A 112 -28.33 -17.32 29.95
CA ARG A 112 -27.51 -18.16 29.05
C ARG A 112 -28.39 -18.63 27.89
N PHE A 113 -28.03 -18.25 26.66
CA PHE A 113 -28.68 -18.63 25.39
C PHE A 113 -29.20 -20.09 25.33
N ARG A 114 -28.55 -21.01 26.06
CA ARG A 114 -28.98 -22.40 26.30
C ARG A 114 -30.34 -22.60 27.00
N SER A 115 -30.94 -21.58 27.60
CA SER A 115 -32.27 -21.65 28.22
C SER A 115 -33.41 -21.18 27.30
N LYS A 116 -33.10 -20.74 26.07
CA LYS A 116 -34.14 -20.44 25.07
C LYS A 116 -34.81 -21.75 24.64
N PRO A 117 -36.15 -21.80 24.49
CA PRO A 117 -36.83 -23.00 23.99
C PRO A 117 -36.38 -23.38 22.58
N ILE A 118 -36.05 -22.38 21.77
CA ILE A 118 -35.58 -22.53 20.39
C ILE A 118 -34.32 -21.69 20.23
N THR A 119 -33.25 -22.35 19.80
CA THR A 119 -31.94 -21.75 19.55
C THR A 119 -32.00 -20.94 18.26
N SER A 120 -32.22 -19.62 18.38
CA SER A 120 -32.25 -18.68 17.25
C SER A 120 -31.67 -17.31 17.65
N ASN A 121 -31.25 -16.55 16.64
CA ASN A 121 -30.79 -15.16 16.78
C ASN A 121 -31.95 -14.26 17.22
N ASN A 122 -33.17 -14.56 16.76
CA ASN A 122 -34.40 -13.93 17.22
C ASN A 122 -34.99 -14.69 18.42
N LEU A 123 -35.90 -14.04 19.16
CA LEU A 123 -36.65 -14.70 20.22
C LEU A 123 -37.88 -15.36 19.60
N ILE A 124 -38.07 -16.64 19.89
CA ILE A 124 -39.18 -17.43 19.33
C ILE A 124 -39.99 -18.01 20.47
N PHE A 125 -41.29 -17.72 20.48
CA PHE A 125 -42.25 -18.22 21.46
C PHE A 125 -43.24 -19.18 20.80
N PRO A 126 -43.37 -20.43 21.28
CA PRO A 126 -44.35 -21.38 20.76
C PRO A 126 -45.77 -20.99 21.19
N LEU A 127 -46.68 -20.89 20.23
CA LEU A 127 -48.11 -20.63 20.40
C LEU A 127 -48.89 -21.89 20.01
N ILE A 128 -49.69 -22.43 20.94
CA ILE A 128 -50.62 -23.53 20.64
C ILE A 128 -52.02 -22.94 20.55
N ILE A 129 -52.52 -22.75 19.33
CA ILE A 129 -53.81 -22.12 19.03
C ILE A 129 -54.64 -23.11 18.22
N PRO A 130 -55.66 -23.78 18.81
CA PRO A 130 -56.53 -24.70 18.09
C PRO A 130 -57.24 -24.07 16.89
N LYS A 131 -57.75 -24.89 15.99
CA LYS A 131 -58.50 -24.41 14.82
C LYS A 131 -59.77 -23.66 15.24
N ASN A 132 -60.02 -22.52 14.61
CA ASN A 132 -61.16 -21.62 14.83
C ASN A 132 -61.26 -21.01 16.23
N THR A 133 -60.18 -21.00 17.02
CA THR A 133 -60.13 -20.28 18.31
C THR A 133 -59.41 -18.95 18.17
N THR A 134 -59.65 -18.05 19.13
CA THR A 134 -58.97 -16.75 19.22
C THR A 134 -58.27 -16.61 20.55
N ASP A 135 -56.95 -16.45 20.51
CA ASP A 135 -56.13 -16.23 21.70
C ASP A 135 -55.66 -14.78 21.76
N LYS A 136 -55.54 -14.24 22.98
CA LYS A 136 -55.00 -12.90 23.22
C LYS A 136 -53.54 -12.98 23.61
N ILE A 137 -52.70 -12.25 22.90
CA ILE A 137 -51.26 -12.25 23.13
C ILE A 137 -50.86 -10.90 23.72
N TYR A 138 -50.10 -10.97 24.83
CA TYR A 138 -49.49 -9.82 25.46
C TYR A 138 -47.98 -10.00 25.47
N VAL A 139 -47.25 -8.98 25.04
CA VAL A 139 -45.79 -8.97 25.04
C VAL A 139 -45.30 -7.81 25.89
N ARG A 140 -44.63 -8.11 27.00
CA ARG A 140 -43.92 -7.11 27.80
C ARG A 140 -42.47 -7.08 27.36
N ALA A 141 -42.04 -5.97 26.78
CA ALA A 141 -40.66 -5.71 26.43
C ALA A 141 -40.05 -4.71 27.42
N THR A 142 -38.85 -4.99 27.93
CA THR A 142 -38.09 -4.07 28.77
C THR A 142 -36.68 -3.89 28.21
N SER A 143 -36.18 -2.65 28.23
CA SER A 143 -34.83 -2.37 27.78
C SER A 143 -34.25 -1.14 28.48
N LYS A 144 -32.92 -1.15 28.65
CA LYS A 144 -32.14 0.03 29.09
C LYS A 144 -31.97 1.05 27.96
N THR A 145 -32.27 0.64 26.72
CA THR A 145 -32.14 1.43 25.49
C THR A 145 -33.49 1.47 24.76
N LEU A 146 -33.51 2.04 23.54
CA LEU A 146 -34.72 2.13 22.73
C LEU A 146 -35.40 0.76 22.55
N ILE A 147 -36.69 0.67 22.90
CA ILE A 147 -37.51 -0.49 22.61
C ILE A 147 -38.05 -0.32 21.19
N ARG A 148 -37.64 -1.23 20.32
CA ARG A 148 -38.24 -1.40 19.01
C ARG A 148 -38.18 -2.86 18.65
N THR A 149 -39.34 -3.44 18.32
CA THR A 149 -39.43 -4.83 17.95
C THR A 149 -40.38 -5.01 16.79
N SER A 150 -39.93 -5.74 15.78
CA SER A 150 -40.78 -6.31 14.76
C SER A 150 -41.20 -7.71 15.23
N MET A 151 -42.48 -8.02 15.08
CA MET A 151 -43.08 -9.28 15.52
C MET A 151 -43.80 -9.94 14.35
N SER A 152 -43.73 -11.25 14.28
CA SER A 152 -44.38 -12.03 13.23
C SER A 152 -44.75 -13.42 13.71
N ILE A 153 -45.81 -13.98 13.15
CA ILE A 153 -46.33 -15.29 13.49
C ILE A 153 -46.24 -16.19 12.27
N SER A 154 -45.69 -17.37 12.44
CA SER A 154 -45.60 -18.40 11.38
C SER A 154 -45.34 -19.78 11.94
N THR A 155 -45.37 -20.78 11.06
CA THR A 155 -44.96 -22.15 11.38
C THR A 155 -43.43 -22.28 11.42
N MET A 156 -42.91 -23.29 12.12
CA MET A 156 -41.47 -23.56 12.17
C MET A 156 -40.82 -23.74 10.78
N PRO A 157 -41.40 -24.50 9.84
CA PRO A 157 -40.83 -24.63 8.49
C PRO A 157 -40.63 -23.28 7.80
N THR A 158 -41.66 -22.43 7.81
CA THR A 158 -41.61 -21.09 7.20
C THR A 158 -40.62 -20.16 7.91
N LEU A 159 -40.50 -20.24 9.24
CA LEU A 159 -39.47 -19.49 9.98
C LEU A 159 -38.07 -19.96 9.61
N TYR A 160 -37.85 -21.27 9.55
CA TYR A 160 -36.56 -21.86 9.23
C TYR A 160 -36.13 -21.50 7.80
N GLU A 161 -37.00 -21.65 6.81
CA GLU A 161 -36.71 -21.29 5.40
C GLU A 161 -36.34 -19.82 5.25
N ASN A 162 -37.06 -18.91 5.92
CA ASN A 162 -36.74 -17.47 5.90
C ASN A 162 -35.41 -17.16 6.61
N ALA A 163 -35.15 -17.81 7.76
CA ALA A 163 -33.94 -17.59 8.53
C ALA A 163 -32.68 -18.13 7.82
N ILE A 164 -32.80 -19.23 7.07
CA ILE A 164 -31.70 -19.84 6.32
C ILE A 164 -31.10 -18.87 5.32
N CYS A 165 -31.94 -18.25 4.48
CA CYS A 165 -31.47 -17.36 3.42
C CYS A 165 -30.63 -16.21 3.99
N THR A 166 -31.15 -15.54 5.02
CA THR A 166 -30.43 -14.45 5.71
C THR A 166 -29.16 -14.96 6.41
N SER A 167 -29.23 -16.08 7.13
CA SER A 167 -28.08 -16.61 7.88
C SER A 167 -26.92 -17.04 6.97
N TYR A 168 -27.20 -17.75 5.87
CA TYR A 168 -26.17 -18.13 4.90
C TYR A 168 -25.63 -16.94 4.14
N GLY A 169 -26.49 -15.97 3.78
CA GLY A 169 -26.08 -14.73 3.14
C GLY A 169 -25.12 -13.92 4.00
N ASP A 170 -25.53 -13.61 5.23
CA ASP A 170 -24.72 -12.84 6.18
C ASP A 170 -23.41 -13.57 6.52
N GLY A 171 -23.47 -14.89 6.67
CA GLY A 171 -22.29 -15.74 6.86
C GLY A 171 -21.32 -15.68 5.69
N PHE A 172 -21.82 -15.75 4.45
CA PHE A 172 -21.02 -15.63 3.23
C PHE A 172 -20.33 -14.28 3.13
N PHE A 173 -21.07 -13.17 3.28
CA PHE A 173 -20.49 -11.82 3.18
C PHE A 173 -19.53 -11.51 4.33
N THR A 174 -19.82 -12.01 5.55
CA THR A 174 -18.88 -11.95 6.67
C THR A 174 -17.60 -12.73 6.36
N ALA A 175 -17.69 -13.92 5.75
CA ALA A 175 -16.53 -14.70 5.38
C ALA A 175 -15.68 -14.02 4.29
N VAL A 176 -16.30 -13.34 3.32
CA VAL A 176 -15.60 -12.52 2.32
C VAL A 176 -14.83 -11.38 3.00
N ALA A 177 -15.48 -10.61 3.87
CA ALA A 177 -14.84 -9.52 4.60
C ALA A 177 -13.70 -10.03 5.49
N PHE A 178 -13.88 -11.18 6.14
CA PHE A 178 -12.85 -11.81 6.98
C PHE A 178 -11.66 -12.35 6.16
N ALA A 179 -11.90 -12.95 5.00
CA ALA A 179 -10.84 -13.39 4.10
C ALA A 179 -9.98 -12.20 3.63
N LEU A 180 -10.62 -11.07 3.34
CA LEU A 180 -9.93 -9.83 2.97
C LEU A 180 -9.19 -9.21 4.15
N LEU A 181 -9.73 -9.29 5.37
CA LEU A 181 -9.00 -8.93 6.59
C LEU A 181 -7.71 -9.74 6.72
N LEU A 182 -7.77 -11.07 6.58
CA LEU A 182 -6.59 -11.94 6.63
C LEU A 182 -5.59 -11.64 5.51
N TYR A 183 -6.08 -11.41 4.30
CA TYR A 183 -5.23 -10.98 3.18
C TYR A 183 -4.46 -9.70 3.52
N ASN A 184 -5.15 -8.66 4.00
CA ASN A 184 -4.52 -7.40 4.36
C ASN A 184 -3.57 -7.54 5.57
N LEU A 185 -3.84 -8.50 6.47
CA LEU A 185 -2.92 -8.84 7.56
C LEU A 185 -1.61 -9.45 7.03
N PHE A 186 -1.67 -10.36 6.06
CA PHE A 186 -0.46 -10.89 5.42
C PHE A 186 0.32 -9.79 4.67
N VAL A 187 -0.40 -8.90 3.97
CA VAL A 187 0.21 -7.75 3.30
C VAL A 187 0.87 -6.82 4.32
N TYR A 188 0.26 -6.60 5.48
CA TYR A 188 0.88 -5.84 6.58
C TYR A 188 2.19 -6.48 7.05
N PHE A 189 2.25 -7.79 7.27
CA PHE A 189 3.50 -8.43 7.69
C PHE A 189 4.62 -8.29 6.66
N LYS A 190 4.27 -8.28 5.37
CA LYS A 190 5.20 -8.09 4.27
C LYS A 190 5.68 -6.64 4.10
N LEU A 191 4.77 -5.67 4.18
CA LEU A 191 5.05 -4.26 3.86
C LEU A 191 5.34 -3.39 5.09
N ARG A 192 4.86 -3.79 6.27
CA ARG A 192 4.96 -3.07 7.55
C ARG A 192 4.41 -1.64 7.53
N GLU A 193 3.52 -1.33 6.59
CA GLU A 193 2.89 -0.01 6.50
C GLU A 193 1.69 0.12 7.46
N ARG A 194 1.62 1.25 8.18
CA ARG A 194 0.57 1.52 9.18
C ARG A 194 -0.85 1.57 8.61
N ILE A 195 -0.98 1.89 7.32
CA ILE A 195 -2.29 1.99 6.65
C ILE A 195 -3.08 0.68 6.71
N TYR A 196 -2.38 -0.46 6.58
CA TYR A 196 -3.01 -1.77 6.67
C TYR A 196 -3.48 -2.07 8.09
N LEU A 197 -2.76 -1.65 9.13
CA LEU A 197 -3.22 -1.79 10.52
C LEU A 197 -4.50 -1.02 10.77
N TYR A 198 -4.58 0.23 10.28
CA TYR A 198 -5.79 1.03 10.43
C TYR A 198 -6.98 0.41 9.70
N TYR A 199 -6.74 -0.14 8.51
CA TYR A 199 -7.78 -0.82 7.75
C TYR A 199 -8.25 -2.12 8.40
N ILE A 200 -7.32 -2.96 8.88
CA ILE A 200 -7.63 -4.19 9.60
C ILE A 200 -8.45 -3.88 10.86
N GLY A 201 -8.04 -2.88 11.64
CA GLY A 201 -8.78 -2.45 12.82
C GLY A 201 -10.20 -1.98 12.49
N TYR A 202 -10.35 -1.24 11.39
CA TYR A 202 -11.65 -0.80 10.89
C TYR A 202 -12.54 -1.97 10.49
N ILE A 203 -12.08 -2.86 9.60
CA ILE A 203 -12.87 -4.02 9.15
C ILE A 203 -13.22 -4.92 10.33
N SER A 204 -12.28 -5.16 11.25
CA SER A 204 -12.55 -5.97 12.44
C SER A 204 -13.70 -5.39 13.26
N ALA A 205 -13.68 -4.08 13.47
CA ALA A 205 -14.74 -3.38 14.20
C ALA A 205 -16.07 -3.37 13.43
N ALA A 206 -16.05 -3.24 12.10
CA ALA A 206 -17.24 -3.30 11.26
C ALA A 206 -17.90 -4.69 11.25
N ILE A 207 -17.10 -5.75 11.10
CA ILE A 207 -17.56 -7.15 11.21
C ILE A 207 -18.17 -7.39 12.59
N LEU A 208 -17.49 -6.95 13.65
CA LEU A 208 -17.98 -7.07 15.02
C LEU A 208 -19.31 -6.33 15.18
N HIS A 209 -19.40 -5.07 14.75
CA HIS A 209 -20.60 -4.25 14.83
C HIS A 209 -21.79 -4.92 14.12
N ASN A 210 -21.63 -5.36 12.87
CA ASN A 210 -22.72 -5.99 12.11
C ASN A 210 -23.20 -7.30 12.74
N ASN A 211 -22.29 -8.11 13.27
CA ASN A 211 -22.68 -9.35 13.95
C ASN A 211 -23.31 -9.12 15.32
N ILE A 212 -23.06 -7.98 15.98
CA ILE A 212 -23.83 -7.53 17.15
C ILE A 212 -25.23 -7.09 16.71
N VAL A 213 -25.35 -6.27 15.65
CA VAL A 213 -26.64 -5.81 15.12
C VAL A 213 -27.55 -6.98 14.76
N ALA A 214 -27.00 -8.01 14.11
CA ALA A 214 -27.74 -9.20 13.70
C ALA A 214 -27.93 -10.24 14.83
N GLY A 215 -27.32 -10.04 16.00
CA GLY A 215 -27.39 -10.98 17.12
C GLY A 215 -26.58 -12.27 16.96
N HIS A 216 -25.79 -12.41 15.89
CA HIS A 216 -25.05 -13.64 15.54
C HIS A 216 -24.04 -14.07 16.61
N LEU A 217 -23.40 -13.12 17.29
CA LEU A 217 -22.35 -13.44 18.27
C LEU A 217 -22.89 -14.12 19.52
N GLN A 218 -24.16 -13.89 19.85
CA GLN A 218 -24.82 -14.49 21.02
C GLN A 218 -24.89 -16.03 20.91
N PHE A 219 -24.81 -16.58 19.69
CA PHE A 219 -24.78 -18.02 19.44
C PHE A 219 -23.46 -18.67 19.88
N PHE A 220 -22.32 -17.98 19.66
CA PHE A 220 -21.00 -18.55 19.88
C PHE A 220 -20.50 -18.36 21.31
N PHE A 221 -20.75 -17.18 21.89
CA PHE A 221 -20.32 -16.86 23.24
C PHE A 221 -21.22 -15.77 23.86
N PRO A 222 -21.48 -15.84 25.18
CA PRO A 222 -22.15 -14.75 25.87
C PRO A 222 -21.20 -13.55 25.92
N LEU A 223 -21.47 -12.54 25.09
CA LEU A 223 -20.77 -11.27 25.15
C LEU A 223 -21.11 -10.55 26.47
N PRO A 224 -20.14 -9.89 27.12
CA PRO A 224 -20.43 -8.96 28.20
C PRO A 224 -21.40 -7.86 27.76
N ASP A 225 -22.34 -7.46 28.60
CA ASP A 225 -23.37 -6.44 28.31
C ASP A 225 -22.79 -5.12 27.77
N TRP A 226 -21.57 -4.78 28.20
CA TRP A 226 -20.88 -3.57 27.75
C TRP A 226 -20.41 -3.62 26.29
N ILE A 227 -20.36 -4.79 25.66
CA ILE A 227 -20.06 -4.94 24.22
C ILE A 227 -21.36 -4.91 23.43
N ASN A 228 -21.67 -3.75 22.84
CA ASN A 228 -22.87 -3.52 22.04
C ASN A 228 -22.56 -2.54 20.90
N THR A 229 -23.57 -2.21 20.09
CA THR A 229 -23.43 -1.31 18.94
C THR A 229 -22.91 0.07 19.34
N THR A 230 -23.39 0.63 20.45
CA THR A 230 -22.96 1.94 20.97
C THR A 230 -21.50 1.97 21.38
N THR A 231 -20.97 0.89 21.98
CA THR A 231 -19.59 0.85 22.49
C THR A 231 -18.57 0.42 21.44
N VAL A 232 -18.97 -0.35 20.43
CA VAL A 232 -18.10 -0.74 19.30
C VAL A 232 -17.94 0.39 18.28
N LEU A 233 -18.96 1.22 18.08
CA LEU A 233 -18.92 2.28 17.07
C LEU A 233 -17.72 3.24 17.24
N PRO A 234 -17.35 3.73 18.43
CA PRO A 234 -16.17 4.58 18.61
C PRO A 234 -14.84 3.92 18.21
N LEU A 235 -14.71 2.60 18.40
CA LEU A 235 -13.53 1.84 17.95
C LEU A 235 -13.46 1.81 16.42
N MET A 236 -14.59 1.57 15.76
CA MET A 236 -14.71 1.62 14.29
C MET A 236 -14.34 3.02 13.77
N SER A 237 -14.85 4.07 14.42
CA SER A 237 -14.59 5.47 14.09
C SER A 237 -13.13 5.87 14.23
N PHE A 238 -12.47 5.41 15.30
CA PHE A 238 -11.05 5.64 15.53
C PHE A 238 -10.21 5.12 14.35
N PHE A 239 -10.43 3.86 13.97
CA PHE A 239 -9.67 3.24 12.89
C PHE A 239 -10.02 3.79 11.50
N THR A 240 -11.30 4.05 11.22
CA THR A 240 -11.68 4.63 9.91
C THR A 240 -11.10 6.04 9.74
N ILE A 241 -11.12 6.88 10.77
CA ILE A 241 -10.52 8.23 10.67
C ILE A 241 -9.01 8.13 10.42
N LEU A 242 -8.29 7.27 11.14
CA LEU A 242 -6.86 7.05 10.90
C LEU A 242 -6.59 6.51 9.49
N PHE A 243 -7.41 5.58 9.03
CA PHE A 243 -7.35 5.03 7.68
C PHE A 243 -7.58 6.12 6.63
N THR A 244 -8.69 6.88 6.70
CA THR A 244 -9.02 7.97 5.77
C THR A 244 -7.87 8.98 5.66
N ASN A 245 -7.33 9.43 6.80
CA ASN A 245 -6.24 10.42 6.80
C ASN A 245 -4.96 9.89 6.15
N THR A 246 -4.64 8.62 6.35
CA THR A 246 -3.44 7.99 5.82
C THR A 246 -3.60 7.55 4.37
N PHE A 247 -4.78 7.05 3.99
CA PHE A 247 -5.10 6.60 2.64
C PHE A 247 -5.12 7.78 1.66
N LEU A 248 -5.87 8.83 2.02
CA LEU A 248 -6.06 10.03 1.19
C LEU A 248 -4.92 11.07 1.33
N GLN A 249 -3.95 10.84 2.22
CA GLN A 249 -2.87 11.79 2.48
C GLN A 249 -3.40 13.20 2.75
N THR A 250 -4.38 13.28 3.64
CA THR A 250 -5.18 14.49 3.91
C THR A 250 -4.31 15.69 4.31
N ARG A 251 -3.13 15.47 4.89
CA ARG A 251 -2.18 16.57 5.17
C ARG A 251 -1.80 17.37 3.92
N GLN A 252 -1.68 16.72 2.77
CA GLN A 252 -1.33 17.34 1.49
C GLN A 252 -2.60 17.67 0.67
N TYR A 253 -3.51 16.71 0.53
CA TYR A 253 -4.62 16.82 -0.42
C TYR A 253 -5.95 17.24 0.21
N ALA A 254 -6.07 17.32 1.54
CA ALA A 254 -7.30 17.75 2.20
C ALA A 254 -7.01 18.36 3.59
N PRO A 255 -6.31 19.50 3.68
CA PRO A 255 -5.74 20.00 4.93
C PRO A 255 -6.80 20.33 6.00
N LEU A 256 -8.02 20.72 5.60
CA LEU A 256 -9.14 20.91 6.53
C LEU A 256 -9.56 19.58 7.19
N ILE A 257 -9.70 18.52 6.40
CA ILE A 257 -10.02 17.16 6.87
C ILE A 257 -8.94 16.67 7.84
N TYR A 258 -7.68 16.96 7.53
CA TYR A 258 -6.58 16.67 8.44
C TYR A 258 -6.72 17.44 9.76
N LYS A 259 -7.02 18.75 9.74
CA LYS A 259 -7.16 19.55 10.97
C LYS A 259 -8.30 19.07 11.87
N ILE A 260 -9.44 18.69 11.31
CA ILE A 260 -10.61 18.26 12.10
C ILE A 260 -10.53 16.83 12.63
N ARG A 261 -9.55 16.02 12.20
CA ARG A 261 -9.49 14.59 12.53
C ARG A 261 -9.45 14.32 14.04
N VAL A 262 -8.69 15.10 14.80
CA VAL A 262 -8.54 14.91 16.26
C VAL A 262 -9.80 15.35 17.01
N PRO A 263 -10.34 16.56 16.77
CA PRO A 263 -11.65 16.93 17.31
C PRO A 263 -12.74 15.91 16.99
N LEU A 264 -12.78 15.41 15.75
CA LEU A 264 -13.74 14.41 15.34
C LEU A 264 -13.56 13.10 16.12
N MET A 265 -12.34 12.58 16.25
CA MET A 265 -12.07 11.39 17.07
C MET A 265 -12.52 11.56 18.53
N LEU A 266 -12.37 12.76 19.11
CA LEU A 266 -12.86 13.03 20.46
C LEU A 266 -14.39 13.05 20.54
N ILE A 267 -15.07 13.66 19.57
CA ILE A 267 -16.54 13.63 19.46
C ILE A 267 -17.04 12.19 19.32
N CYS A 268 -16.35 11.37 18.51
CA CYS A 268 -16.67 9.97 18.30
C CYS A 268 -16.59 9.12 19.58
N LEU A 269 -15.90 9.57 20.64
CA LEU A 269 -15.81 8.88 21.93
C LEU A 269 -17.00 9.15 22.86
N PHE A 270 -17.80 10.20 22.62
CA PHE A 270 -18.90 10.57 23.50
C PHE A 270 -19.92 9.45 23.75
N PRO A 271 -20.36 8.66 22.76
CA PRO A 271 -21.26 7.54 23.00
C PRO A 271 -20.72 6.54 24.03
N LEU A 272 -19.41 6.24 23.97
CA LEU A 272 -18.75 5.35 24.92
C LEU A 272 -18.67 5.98 26.32
N ILE A 273 -18.40 7.28 26.41
CA ILE A 273 -18.39 8.02 27.68
C ILE A 273 -19.78 7.96 28.32
N CYS A 274 -20.84 8.29 27.56
CA CYS A 274 -22.22 8.20 28.04
C CYS A 274 -22.55 6.78 28.53
N TYR A 275 -22.12 5.76 27.79
CA TYR A 275 -22.31 4.37 28.20
C TYR A 275 -21.61 4.06 29.54
N ALA A 276 -20.35 4.50 29.72
CA ALA A 276 -19.59 4.29 30.96
C ALA A 276 -20.23 4.95 32.20
N PHE A 277 -20.91 6.09 32.02
CA PHE A 277 -21.66 6.78 33.08
C PHE A 277 -23.11 6.28 33.24
N SER A 278 -23.47 5.16 32.61
CA SER A 278 -24.85 4.62 32.59
C SER A 278 -25.89 5.56 31.97
N TRP A 279 -25.46 6.54 31.18
CA TRP A 279 -26.33 7.40 30.37
C TRP A 279 -26.66 6.73 29.04
N TYR A 280 -27.19 5.50 29.10
CA TYR A 280 -27.40 4.63 27.95
C TYR A 280 -28.25 5.30 26.85
N ARG A 281 -29.33 5.98 27.25
CA ARG A 281 -30.24 6.70 26.35
C ARG A 281 -29.52 7.75 25.52
N LEU A 282 -28.76 8.62 26.19
CA LEU A 282 -27.97 9.65 25.53
C LEU A 282 -26.87 9.03 24.65
N GLY A 283 -26.25 7.94 25.10
CA GLY A 283 -25.25 7.21 24.33
C GLY A 283 -25.78 6.69 22.99
N VAL A 284 -26.98 6.08 22.99
CA VAL A 284 -27.63 5.57 21.76
C VAL A 284 -28.00 6.71 20.81
N LEU A 285 -28.56 7.82 21.32
CA LEU A 285 -28.88 8.99 20.51
C LEU A 285 -27.63 9.55 19.82
N LEU A 286 -26.56 9.73 20.58
CA LEU A 286 -25.28 10.21 20.06
C LEU A 286 -24.66 9.22 19.08
N ALA A 287 -24.81 7.91 19.28
CA ALA A 287 -24.36 6.90 18.33
C ALA A 287 -25.10 6.99 16.98
N GLY A 288 -26.40 7.27 16.98
CA GLY A 288 -27.15 7.51 15.74
C GLY A 288 -26.61 8.71 14.96
N ILE A 289 -26.43 9.87 15.63
CA ILE A 289 -25.86 11.08 15.03
C ILE A 289 -24.42 10.84 14.51
N HIS A 290 -23.67 10.02 15.23
CA HIS A 290 -22.28 9.69 14.91
C HIS A 290 -22.18 8.93 13.57
N ILE A 291 -23.06 7.99 13.26
CA ILE A 291 -23.05 7.29 11.96
C ILE A 291 -23.16 8.29 10.79
N PHE A 292 -24.12 9.23 10.86
CA PHE A 292 -24.26 10.27 9.83
C PHE A 292 -23.04 11.19 9.75
N THR A 293 -22.43 11.51 10.90
CA THR A 293 -21.20 12.31 10.97
C THR A 293 -20.04 11.64 10.22
N LEU A 294 -19.88 10.32 10.35
CA LEU A 294 -18.88 9.55 9.61
C LEU A 294 -19.17 9.51 8.10
N CYS A 295 -20.43 9.30 7.71
CA CYS A 295 -20.83 9.31 6.30
C CYS A 295 -20.47 10.65 5.63
N ILE A 296 -20.79 11.77 6.30
CA ILE A 296 -20.42 13.11 5.85
C ILE A 296 -18.89 13.23 5.76
N TYR A 297 -18.17 12.82 6.82
CA TYR A 297 -16.72 12.87 6.84
C TYR A 297 -16.07 12.12 5.67
N TRP A 298 -16.53 10.90 5.37
CA TRP A 298 -15.99 10.10 4.26
C TRP A 298 -16.22 10.76 2.91
N ILE A 299 -17.44 11.24 2.64
CA ILE A 299 -17.79 11.91 1.38
C ILE A 299 -16.95 13.17 1.18
N PHE A 300 -16.91 14.06 2.18
CA PHE A 300 -16.15 15.30 2.09
C PHE A 300 -14.64 15.04 1.97
N ALA A 301 -14.10 14.06 2.69
CA ALA A 301 -12.70 13.69 2.60
C ALA A 301 -12.32 13.21 1.20
N GLY A 302 -13.11 12.29 0.63
CA GLY A 302 -12.88 11.75 -0.71
C GLY A 302 -12.97 12.82 -1.79
N ILE A 303 -14.03 13.63 -1.79
CA ILE A 303 -14.25 14.69 -2.79
C ILE A 303 -13.13 15.73 -2.73
N THR A 304 -12.75 16.18 -1.53
CA THR A 304 -11.70 17.21 -1.37
C THR A 304 -10.35 16.69 -1.86
N ALA A 305 -9.98 15.46 -1.51
CA ALA A 305 -8.73 14.86 -1.95
C ALA A 305 -8.69 14.67 -3.48
N TYR A 306 -9.79 14.21 -4.07
CA TYR A 306 -9.91 14.05 -5.53
C TYR A 306 -9.78 15.38 -6.27
N ARG A 307 -10.50 16.42 -5.81
CA ARG A 307 -10.45 17.77 -6.42
C ARG A 307 -9.06 18.41 -6.32
N ASN A 308 -8.26 18.02 -5.33
CA ASN A 308 -6.87 18.46 -5.18
C ASN A 308 -5.86 17.57 -5.92
N GLY A 309 -6.32 16.72 -6.84
CA GLY A 309 -5.46 15.96 -7.76
C GLY A 309 -4.99 14.60 -7.26
N TYR A 310 -5.52 14.09 -6.13
CA TYR A 310 -5.18 12.75 -5.65
C TYR A 310 -6.02 11.69 -6.36
N ALA A 311 -5.54 11.19 -7.50
CA ALA A 311 -6.23 10.19 -8.31
C ALA A 311 -6.70 8.93 -7.54
N PRO A 312 -5.93 8.37 -6.57
CA PRO A 312 -6.40 7.20 -5.80
C PRO A 312 -7.65 7.45 -4.94
N ALA A 313 -8.08 8.71 -4.75
CA ALA A 313 -9.31 9.04 -4.02
C ALA A 313 -10.57 8.44 -4.66
N VAL A 314 -10.57 8.12 -5.97
CA VAL A 314 -11.72 7.53 -6.65
C VAL A 314 -12.10 6.18 -6.03
N PHE A 315 -11.12 5.31 -5.76
CA PHE A 315 -11.38 4.01 -5.13
C PHE A 315 -11.87 4.15 -3.70
N TYR A 316 -11.35 5.13 -2.97
CA TYR A 316 -11.83 5.47 -1.63
C TYR A 316 -13.31 5.88 -1.65
N MET A 317 -13.68 6.77 -2.58
CA MET A 317 -15.07 7.23 -2.74
C MET A 317 -15.98 6.08 -3.18
N ALA A 318 -15.53 5.18 -4.04
CA ALA A 318 -16.30 4.00 -4.43
C ALA A 318 -16.56 3.06 -3.23
N GLY A 319 -15.55 2.78 -2.42
CA GLY A 319 -15.68 1.91 -1.26
C GLY A 319 -16.60 2.47 -0.18
N TYR A 320 -16.28 3.67 0.33
CA TYR A 320 -17.11 4.31 1.36
C TYR A 320 -18.47 4.77 0.82
N GLY A 321 -18.57 5.12 -0.46
CA GLY A 321 -19.85 5.43 -1.11
C GLY A 321 -20.80 4.23 -1.12
N ALA A 322 -20.30 3.02 -1.37
CA ALA A 322 -21.09 1.80 -1.27
C ALA A 322 -21.62 1.57 0.15
N ILE A 323 -20.78 1.78 1.18
CA ILE A 323 -21.22 1.72 2.59
C ILE A 323 -22.25 2.79 2.92
N VAL A 324 -22.12 4.01 2.41
CA VAL A 324 -23.14 5.05 2.64
C VAL A 324 -24.47 4.62 2.02
N ILE A 325 -24.48 4.13 0.78
CA ILE A 325 -25.70 3.71 0.07
C ILE A 325 -26.41 2.58 0.83
N VAL A 326 -25.69 1.52 1.21
CA VAL A 326 -26.31 0.40 1.93
C VAL A 326 -26.72 0.77 3.35
N SER A 327 -26.04 1.72 4.00
CA SER A 327 -26.46 2.25 5.30
C SER A 327 -27.78 3.03 5.16
N VAL A 328 -27.94 3.83 4.11
CA VAL A 328 -29.20 4.51 3.81
C VAL A 328 -30.32 3.51 3.52
N ILE A 329 -30.06 2.43 2.79
CA ILE A 329 -31.04 1.35 2.56
C ILE A 329 -31.46 0.72 3.90
N TYR A 330 -30.50 0.42 4.76
CA TYR A 330 -30.77 -0.14 6.09
C TYR A 330 -31.61 0.82 6.94
N GLU A 331 -31.29 2.11 6.96
CA GLU A 331 -32.03 3.13 7.70
C GLU A 331 -33.45 3.32 7.14
N LEU A 332 -33.63 3.36 5.82
CA LEU A 332 -34.95 3.46 5.22
C LEU A 332 -35.82 2.22 5.51
N LYS A 333 -35.23 1.03 5.54
CA LYS A 333 -35.90 -0.17 6.04
C LYS A 333 -36.27 -0.01 7.51
N MET A 334 -35.34 0.48 8.33
CA MET A 334 -35.59 0.85 9.72
C MET A 334 -36.52 2.06 9.85
N GLN A 335 -37.12 2.62 8.81
CA GLN A 335 -38.19 3.62 8.97
C GLN A 335 -39.50 3.12 8.35
N ASP A 336 -39.59 1.81 8.10
CA ASP A 336 -40.68 1.15 7.38
C ASP A 336 -40.93 1.76 5.97
N VAL A 337 -39.97 2.50 5.41
CA VAL A 337 -40.03 3.10 4.06
C VAL A 337 -39.71 2.06 2.99
N LEU A 338 -38.74 1.19 3.26
CA LEU A 338 -38.42 0.05 2.41
C LEU A 338 -38.94 -1.26 3.03
N PRO A 339 -39.38 -2.22 2.21
CA PRO A 339 -39.88 -3.49 2.72
C PRO A 339 -38.79 -4.33 3.40
N GLU A 340 -39.18 -5.09 4.42
CA GLU A 340 -38.34 -6.14 5.00
C GLU A 340 -38.20 -7.30 4.00
N ASN A 341 -36.99 -7.53 3.52
CA ASN A 341 -36.64 -8.68 2.69
C ASN A 341 -35.16 -9.01 2.89
N TYR A 342 -34.71 -10.11 2.29
CA TYR A 342 -33.31 -10.54 2.37
C TYR A 342 -32.29 -9.43 2.04
N TRP A 343 -32.53 -8.65 0.98
CA TRP A 343 -31.60 -7.62 0.52
C TRP A 343 -31.52 -6.42 1.45
N THR A 344 -32.65 -6.00 2.02
CA THR A 344 -32.69 -4.86 2.95
C THR A 344 -32.17 -5.27 4.34
N ASP A 345 -32.42 -6.51 4.78
CA ASP A 345 -31.89 -7.06 6.03
C ASP A 345 -30.37 -7.30 5.97
N SER A 346 -29.87 -7.89 4.88
CA SER A 346 -28.45 -8.22 4.70
C SER A 346 -27.61 -7.05 4.17
N SER A 347 -28.22 -5.87 3.98
CA SER A 347 -27.60 -4.70 3.31
C SER A 347 -26.27 -4.28 3.94
N LEU A 348 -26.17 -4.28 5.28
CA LEU A 348 -24.94 -3.92 5.99
C LEU A 348 -23.80 -4.93 5.75
N PHE A 349 -24.10 -6.23 5.69
CA PHE A 349 -23.11 -7.28 5.42
C PHE A 349 -22.62 -7.22 3.98
N ILE A 350 -23.55 -7.07 3.03
CA ILE A 350 -23.25 -6.83 1.61
C ILE A 350 -22.34 -5.60 1.47
N GLY A 351 -22.69 -4.51 2.17
CA GLY A 351 -21.94 -3.27 2.20
C GLY A 351 -20.49 -3.43 2.62
N VAL A 352 -20.26 -4.05 3.78
CA VAL A 352 -18.91 -4.30 4.32
C VAL A 352 -18.12 -5.22 3.40
N ALA A 353 -18.74 -6.24 2.79
CA ALA A 353 -18.03 -7.11 1.85
C ALA A 353 -17.62 -6.37 0.56
N ILE A 354 -18.52 -5.60 -0.04
CA ILE A 354 -18.25 -4.81 -1.24
C ILE A 354 -17.16 -3.76 -0.95
N GLU A 355 -17.26 -3.05 0.17
CA GLU A 355 -16.24 -2.09 0.57
C GLU A 355 -14.91 -2.75 0.83
N ALA A 356 -14.89 -3.90 1.54
CA ALA A 356 -13.67 -4.64 1.79
C ALA A 356 -12.98 -5.05 0.47
N ILE A 357 -13.75 -5.46 -0.55
CA ILE A 357 -13.22 -5.80 -1.88
C ILE A 357 -12.61 -4.55 -2.52
N ILE A 358 -13.38 -3.45 -2.57
CA ILE A 358 -12.96 -2.21 -3.24
C ILE A 358 -11.72 -1.62 -2.56
N LEU A 359 -11.70 -1.50 -1.23
CA LEU A 359 -10.58 -0.90 -0.51
C LEU A 359 -9.35 -1.80 -0.45
N SER A 360 -9.51 -3.13 -0.42
CA SER A 360 -8.38 -4.05 -0.58
C SER A 360 -7.73 -3.92 -1.96
N PHE A 361 -8.56 -3.81 -3.01
CA PHE A 361 -8.06 -3.52 -4.35
C PHE A 361 -7.41 -2.12 -4.43
N ALA A 362 -7.99 -1.12 -3.77
CA ALA A 362 -7.46 0.24 -3.70
C ALA A 362 -6.07 0.27 -3.06
N LEU A 363 -5.87 -0.47 -1.97
CA LEU A 363 -4.58 -0.61 -1.29
C LEU A 363 -3.53 -1.29 -2.19
N ALA A 364 -3.92 -2.38 -2.86
CA ALA A 364 -3.03 -3.06 -3.81
C ALA A 364 -2.65 -2.14 -4.99
N ASN A 365 -3.60 -1.39 -5.53
CA ASN A 365 -3.34 -0.44 -6.62
C ASN A 365 -2.44 0.72 -6.15
N LYS A 366 -2.67 1.24 -4.93
CA LYS A 366 -1.80 2.26 -4.32
C LYS A 366 -0.37 1.75 -4.18
N PHE A 367 -0.18 0.51 -3.73
CA PHE A 367 1.14 -0.10 -3.65
C PHE A 367 1.81 -0.21 -5.03
N ASN A 368 1.07 -0.67 -6.05
CA ASN A 368 1.58 -0.76 -7.41
C ASN A 368 1.94 0.62 -8.00
N PHE A 369 1.14 1.64 -7.69
CA PHE A 369 1.43 3.02 -8.09
C PHE A 369 2.75 3.52 -7.50
N TYR A 370 2.97 3.34 -6.19
CA TYR A 370 4.23 3.75 -5.56
C TYR A 370 5.42 2.94 -6.03
N LYS A 371 5.24 1.65 -6.28
CA LYS A 371 6.30 0.80 -6.84
C LYS A 371 6.75 1.33 -8.20
N LYS A 372 5.83 1.62 -9.11
CA LYS A 372 6.12 2.20 -10.42
C LYS A 372 6.80 3.57 -10.32
N GLU A 373 6.33 4.43 -9.42
CA GLU A 373 6.92 5.75 -9.25
C GLU A 373 8.34 5.67 -8.70
N LYS A 374 8.61 4.74 -7.77
CA LYS A 374 9.96 4.48 -7.28
C LYS A 374 10.88 3.95 -8.38
N GLU A 375 10.40 3.01 -9.20
CA GLU A 375 11.16 2.47 -10.33
C GLU A 375 11.49 3.57 -11.35
N ARG A 376 10.53 4.46 -11.67
CA ARG A 376 10.74 5.62 -12.55
C ARG A 376 11.82 6.55 -12.02
N LEU A 377 11.74 6.93 -10.74
CA LEU A 377 12.73 7.79 -10.10
C LEU A 377 14.12 7.15 -10.05
N GLN A 378 14.19 5.82 -9.87
CA GLN A 378 15.46 5.09 -9.92
C GLN A 378 16.05 5.07 -11.34
N GLU A 379 15.22 4.88 -12.36
CA GLU A 379 15.68 4.92 -13.76
C GLU A 379 16.17 6.32 -14.14
N GLU A 380 15.47 7.38 -13.72
CA GLU A 380 15.89 8.77 -13.91
C GLU A 380 17.21 9.07 -13.21
N ALA A 381 17.35 8.66 -11.94
CA ALA A 381 18.59 8.81 -11.19
C ALA A 381 19.75 8.05 -11.85
N TYR A 382 19.49 6.85 -12.37
CA TYR A 382 20.49 6.05 -13.10
C TYR A 382 20.95 6.75 -14.39
N LYS A 383 20.01 7.27 -15.19
CA LYS A 383 20.33 8.04 -16.41
C LYS A 383 21.13 9.30 -16.09
N GLN A 384 20.77 10.02 -15.02
CA GLN A 384 21.51 11.19 -14.56
C GLN A 384 22.93 10.82 -14.12
N ALA A 385 23.10 9.71 -13.40
CA ALA A 385 24.41 9.23 -12.97
C ALA A 385 25.32 8.89 -14.17
N ILE A 386 24.79 8.21 -15.20
CA ILE A 386 25.53 7.93 -16.44
C ILE A 386 25.93 9.22 -17.15
N HIS A 387 25.00 10.18 -17.28
CA HIS A 387 25.28 11.46 -17.94
C HIS A 387 26.40 12.22 -17.22
N PHE A 388 26.29 12.35 -15.89
CA PHE A 388 27.30 13.01 -15.08
C PHE A 388 28.67 12.31 -15.17
N SER A 389 28.70 10.97 -15.18
CA SER A 389 29.95 10.22 -15.35
C SER A 389 30.62 10.52 -16.70
N ARG A 390 29.84 10.60 -17.78
CA ARG A 390 30.35 10.95 -19.12
C ARG A 390 30.90 12.36 -19.16
N GLU A 391 30.16 13.33 -18.60
CA GLU A 391 30.62 14.72 -18.51
C GLU A 391 31.92 14.83 -17.71
N LEU A 392 32.04 14.12 -16.59
CA LEU A 392 33.23 14.14 -15.75
C LEU A 392 34.46 13.57 -16.48
N ILE A 393 34.31 12.47 -17.23
CA ILE A 393 35.39 11.92 -18.07
C ILE A 393 35.81 12.93 -19.14
N ASN A 394 34.83 13.56 -19.81
CA ASN A 394 35.11 14.53 -20.86
C ASN A 394 35.78 15.80 -20.32
N MET A 395 35.35 16.28 -19.15
CA MET A 395 36.02 17.38 -18.44
C MET A 395 37.44 17.01 -18.03
N GLN A 396 37.68 15.78 -17.54
CA GLN A 396 39.01 15.31 -17.18
C GLN A 396 39.95 15.28 -18.41
N GLU A 397 39.47 14.81 -19.56
CA GLU A 397 40.28 14.81 -20.80
C GLU A 397 40.52 16.22 -21.33
N ALA A 398 39.54 17.11 -21.27
CA ALA A 398 39.69 18.51 -21.65
C ALA A 398 40.76 19.22 -20.78
N GLU A 399 40.76 18.95 -19.48
CA GLU A 399 41.74 19.51 -18.55
C GLU A 399 43.14 18.93 -18.77
N ARG A 400 43.25 17.61 -19.00
CA ARG A 400 44.52 16.99 -19.40
C ARG A 400 45.08 17.60 -20.69
N LYS A 401 44.22 17.87 -21.67
CA LYS A 401 44.60 18.55 -22.92
C LYS A 401 45.12 19.96 -22.64
N ARG A 402 44.42 20.74 -21.79
CA ARG A 402 44.81 22.10 -21.42
C ARG A 402 46.18 22.12 -20.73
N ILE A 403 46.39 21.28 -19.72
CA ILE A 403 47.65 21.20 -18.97
C ILE A 403 48.81 20.77 -19.88
N ALA A 404 48.62 19.75 -20.71
CA ALA A 404 49.65 19.29 -21.63
C ALA A 404 50.08 20.39 -22.62
N SER A 405 49.13 21.17 -23.15
CA SER A 405 49.43 22.30 -24.03
C SER A 405 50.21 23.40 -23.29
N GLU A 406 49.78 23.77 -22.07
CA GLU A 406 50.45 24.81 -21.28
C GLU A 406 51.88 24.44 -20.86
N LEU A 407 52.11 23.17 -20.52
CA LEU A 407 53.45 22.65 -20.21
C LEU A 407 54.36 22.69 -21.44
N HIS A 408 53.88 22.20 -22.59
CA HIS A 408 54.64 22.16 -23.83
C HIS A 408 54.99 23.58 -24.33
N ASP A 409 54.00 24.47 -24.37
CA ASP A 409 54.15 25.78 -25.00
C ASP A 409 54.82 26.80 -24.09
N SER A 410 54.52 26.81 -22.79
CA SER A 410 55.08 27.82 -21.89
C SER A 410 56.41 27.38 -21.28
N LEU A 411 56.50 26.16 -20.74
CA LEU A 411 57.65 25.71 -19.97
C LEU A 411 58.70 25.06 -20.89
N GLY A 412 58.24 24.22 -21.83
CA GLY A 412 59.09 23.61 -22.84
C GLY A 412 59.83 24.64 -23.69
N GLN A 413 59.14 25.64 -24.23
CA GLN A 413 59.78 26.69 -25.04
C GLN A 413 60.77 27.55 -24.24
N LYS A 414 60.44 27.92 -23.00
CA LYS A 414 61.35 28.68 -22.12
C LYS A 414 62.63 27.91 -21.83
N LEU A 415 62.55 26.61 -21.57
CA LEU A 415 63.73 25.78 -21.32
C LEU A 415 64.58 25.60 -22.58
N VAL A 416 63.97 25.47 -23.76
CA VAL A 416 64.73 25.47 -25.03
C VAL A 416 65.49 26.77 -25.23
N LEU A 417 64.87 27.92 -24.91
CA LEU A 417 65.55 29.21 -24.97
C LEU A 417 66.71 29.32 -23.96
N ILE A 418 66.51 28.82 -22.72
CA ILE A 418 67.55 28.76 -21.70
C ILE A 418 68.71 27.87 -22.16
N LYS A 419 68.42 26.67 -22.66
CA LYS A 419 69.41 25.75 -23.25
C LYS A 419 70.22 26.43 -24.34
N ASN A 420 69.55 27.09 -25.29
CA ASN A 420 70.21 27.79 -26.38
C ASN A 420 71.09 28.95 -25.91
N ARG A 421 70.72 29.64 -24.83
CA ARG A 421 71.56 30.68 -24.20
C ARG A 421 72.79 30.08 -23.52
N ILE A 422 72.64 28.99 -22.76
CA ILE A 422 73.75 28.29 -22.10
C ILE A 422 74.77 27.80 -23.16
N LEU A 423 74.28 27.14 -24.22
CA LEU A 423 75.14 26.66 -25.32
C LEU A 423 75.85 27.77 -26.10
N ARG A 424 75.33 29.00 -26.06
CA ARG A 424 75.97 30.18 -26.66
C ARG A 424 77.06 30.76 -25.77
N VAL A 425 76.84 30.81 -24.46
CA VAL A 425 77.84 31.27 -23.47
C VAL A 425 79.04 30.31 -23.41
N ASP A 426 78.80 29.01 -23.53
CA ASP A 426 79.83 27.96 -23.58
C ASP A 426 80.74 28.08 -24.82
N LYS A 427 80.30 28.75 -25.88
CA LYS A 427 81.07 29.01 -27.10
C LYS A 427 81.84 30.33 -27.10
N SER A 428 81.59 31.25 -26.17
CA SER A 428 82.08 32.64 -26.24
C SER A 428 83.23 33.02 -25.30
N ASP A 429 83.76 32.13 -24.46
CA ASP A 429 84.93 32.42 -23.61
C ASP A 429 85.98 31.31 -23.73
N SER A 430 86.89 31.46 -24.68
CA SER A 430 88.20 30.80 -24.63
C SER A 430 89.07 31.55 -23.61
N GLU A 431 89.30 30.94 -22.43
CA GLU A 431 90.42 31.15 -21.48
C GLU A 431 89.99 31.12 -20.00
N SER A 432 89.48 29.98 -19.50
CA SER A 432 89.67 29.62 -18.08
C SER A 432 89.44 28.12 -17.85
N PRO A 433 90.40 27.38 -17.25
CA PRO A 433 90.28 25.94 -17.00
C PRO A 433 89.25 25.56 -15.92
N LEU A 434 88.73 26.53 -15.15
CA LEU A 434 87.85 26.28 -13.99
C LEU A 434 86.34 26.39 -14.30
N LYS A 435 85.93 26.78 -15.52
CA LYS A 435 84.49 26.89 -15.90
C LYS A 435 83.92 25.70 -16.70
N LYS A 436 84.76 24.86 -17.30
CA LYS A 436 84.33 23.76 -18.18
C LYS A 436 83.49 22.66 -17.49
N SER A 437 83.51 22.56 -16.16
CA SER A 437 82.77 21.52 -15.43
C SER A 437 81.38 21.95 -14.93
N GLN A 438 81.09 23.25 -14.80
CA GLN A 438 79.78 23.73 -14.30
C GLN A 438 78.78 24.06 -15.42
N ASP A 439 79.24 24.56 -16.57
CA ASP A 439 78.35 24.91 -17.70
C ASP A 439 77.83 23.67 -18.45
N GLY A 440 78.65 22.62 -18.56
CA GLY A 440 78.23 21.32 -19.10
C GLY A 440 77.11 20.66 -18.28
N THR A 441 77.22 20.71 -16.95
CA THR A 441 76.18 20.20 -16.05
C THR A 441 74.88 21.02 -16.11
N LEU A 442 74.95 22.33 -16.35
CA LEU A 442 73.75 23.18 -16.48
C LEU A 442 72.99 22.92 -17.79
N ALA A 443 73.71 22.80 -18.91
CA ALA A 443 73.09 22.43 -20.20
C ALA A 443 72.47 21.03 -20.15
N GLN A 444 73.12 20.11 -19.42
CA GLN A 444 72.63 18.76 -19.20
C GLN A 444 71.38 18.76 -18.30
N ASN A 445 71.38 19.44 -17.16
CA ASN A 445 70.21 19.58 -16.28
C ASN A 445 69.00 20.20 -16.99
N VAL A 446 69.22 21.20 -17.87
CA VAL A 446 68.13 21.79 -18.68
C VAL A 446 67.64 20.80 -19.75
N THR A 447 68.53 19.99 -20.32
CA THR A 447 68.15 18.93 -21.25
C THR A 447 67.33 17.84 -20.57
N GLU A 448 67.72 17.45 -19.35
CA GLU A 448 66.98 16.52 -18.50
C GLU A 448 65.61 17.09 -18.13
N ALA A 449 65.52 18.36 -17.72
CA ALA A 449 64.24 19.02 -17.42
C ALA A 449 63.32 19.14 -18.66
N ILE A 450 63.87 19.40 -19.86
CA ILE A 450 63.10 19.39 -21.11
C ILE A 450 62.54 17.99 -21.38
N GLN A 451 63.36 16.95 -21.16
CA GLN A 451 62.93 15.58 -21.35
C GLN A 451 61.84 15.20 -20.33
N GLU A 452 62.01 15.59 -19.07
CA GLU A 452 61.04 15.34 -18.02
C GLU A 452 59.69 16.02 -18.29
N ILE A 453 59.68 17.28 -18.76
CA ILE A 453 58.44 17.97 -19.17
C ILE A 453 57.79 17.31 -20.38
N ARG A 454 58.58 16.84 -21.34
CA ARG A 454 58.05 16.08 -22.48
C ARG A 454 57.40 14.79 -22.00
N ASN A 455 58.04 14.07 -21.09
CA ASN A 455 57.52 12.83 -20.52
C ASN A 455 56.22 13.09 -19.73
N ILE A 456 56.16 14.15 -18.92
CA ILE A 456 54.95 14.57 -18.19
C ILE A 456 53.84 14.97 -19.16
N SER A 457 54.15 15.77 -20.18
CA SER A 457 53.17 16.20 -21.18
C SER A 457 52.63 15.01 -21.98
N TYR A 458 53.49 14.04 -22.30
CA TYR A 458 53.13 12.81 -22.99
C TYR A 458 52.21 11.92 -22.14
N ALA A 459 52.53 11.74 -20.86
CA ALA A 459 51.68 11.02 -19.91
C ALA A 459 50.30 11.68 -19.76
N LEU A 460 50.26 13.02 -19.76
CA LEU A 460 49.02 13.79 -19.69
C LEU A 460 48.21 13.71 -20.99
N ARG A 461 48.81 13.90 -22.16
CA ARG A 461 48.15 13.72 -23.47
C ARG A 461 49.20 13.48 -24.57
N PRO A 462 49.15 12.35 -25.28
CA PRO A 462 50.03 12.13 -26.43
C PRO A 462 49.67 13.11 -27.56
N TYR A 463 50.47 14.16 -27.76
CA TYR A 463 50.33 15.07 -28.91
C TYR A 463 50.48 14.32 -30.26
N GLN A 464 51.16 13.17 -30.23
CA GLN A 464 51.31 12.24 -31.35
C GLN A 464 49.97 11.66 -31.82
N LEU A 465 48.97 11.56 -30.95
CA LEU A 465 47.64 11.06 -31.33
C LEU A 465 46.99 11.99 -32.35
N ASP A 466 47.13 13.31 -32.16
CA ASP A 466 46.60 14.32 -33.05
C ASP A 466 47.45 14.48 -34.35
N LEU A 467 48.74 14.12 -34.33
CA LEU A 467 49.68 14.34 -35.45
C LEU A 467 49.98 13.09 -36.31
N LEU A 468 50.05 11.91 -35.70
CA LEU A 468 50.53 10.65 -36.29
C LEU A 468 49.46 9.56 -36.38
N GLY A 469 48.29 9.78 -35.77
CA GLY A 469 47.20 8.81 -35.73
C GLY A 469 47.28 7.84 -34.54
N LEU A 470 46.19 7.10 -34.33
CA LEU A 470 46.01 6.18 -33.21
C LEU A 470 46.98 5.00 -33.27
N THR A 471 47.17 4.42 -34.46
CA THR A 471 48.02 3.24 -34.68
C THR A 471 49.47 3.54 -34.31
N SER A 472 50.01 4.63 -34.84
CA SER A 472 51.39 5.07 -34.57
C SER A 472 51.58 5.43 -33.10
N SER A 473 50.59 6.08 -32.49
CA SER A 473 50.68 6.48 -31.08
C SER A 473 50.68 5.30 -30.12
N ILE A 474 49.91 4.25 -30.41
CA ILE A 474 49.93 3.01 -29.62
C ILE A 474 51.30 2.33 -29.75
N LYS A 475 51.85 2.21 -30.97
CA LYS A 475 53.19 1.65 -31.17
C LYS A 475 54.24 2.41 -30.36
N SER A 476 54.28 3.74 -30.47
CA SER A 476 55.22 4.56 -29.71
C SER A 476 55.08 4.37 -28.20
N MET A 477 53.84 4.32 -27.68
CA MET A 477 53.60 4.13 -26.25
C MET A 477 54.12 2.77 -25.74
N VAL A 478 53.90 1.70 -26.52
CA VAL A 478 54.36 0.35 -26.23
C VAL A 478 55.89 0.28 -26.26
N GLU A 479 56.50 0.82 -27.32
CA GLU A 479 57.95 0.88 -27.48
C GLU A 479 58.62 1.67 -26.34
N GLU A 480 58.11 2.85 -25.99
CA GLU A 480 58.69 3.69 -24.94
C GLU A 480 58.54 3.06 -23.55
N SER A 481 57.39 2.44 -23.26
CA SER A 481 57.11 1.83 -21.96
C SER A 481 57.95 0.57 -21.73
N PHE A 482 57.95 -0.37 -22.70
CA PHE A 482 58.58 -1.67 -22.50
C PHE A 482 60.09 -1.67 -22.74
N ASN A 483 60.62 -0.84 -23.64
CA ASN A 483 62.08 -0.71 -23.79
C ASN A 483 62.72 -0.12 -22.52
N THR A 484 62.05 0.83 -21.86
CA THR A 484 62.52 1.42 -20.61
C THR A 484 62.56 0.39 -19.47
N ALA A 485 61.59 -0.53 -19.44
CA ALA A 485 61.51 -1.60 -18.43
C ALA A 485 62.23 -2.90 -18.81
N GLN A 486 62.85 -3.00 -19.99
CA GLN A 486 63.48 -4.22 -20.49
C GLN A 486 62.55 -5.43 -20.57
N ILE A 487 61.29 -5.22 -20.97
CA ILE A 487 60.30 -6.27 -21.20
C ILE A 487 60.30 -6.64 -22.69
N ASP A 488 60.34 -7.93 -23.01
CA ASP A 488 60.23 -8.41 -24.39
C ASP A 488 58.78 -8.27 -24.88
N TYR A 489 58.57 -7.73 -26.08
CA TYR A 489 57.22 -7.52 -26.62
C TYR A 489 57.05 -7.86 -28.10
N GLU A 490 55.86 -8.35 -28.45
CA GLU A 490 55.40 -8.55 -29.84
C GLU A 490 54.17 -7.69 -30.09
N ILE A 491 54.26 -6.74 -31.04
CA ILE A 491 53.12 -5.94 -31.50
C ILE A 491 52.74 -6.29 -32.94
N LYS A 492 51.50 -6.76 -33.13
CA LYS A 492 50.88 -6.97 -34.44
C LYS A 492 49.66 -6.08 -34.55
N THR A 493 49.70 -5.12 -35.47
CA THR A 493 48.61 -4.15 -35.59
C THR A 493 48.26 -3.90 -37.05
N ASP A 494 46.97 -4.02 -37.34
CA ASP A 494 46.37 -3.43 -38.52
C ASP A 494 46.34 -1.91 -38.38
N ASN A 495 46.18 -1.20 -39.50
CA ASN A 495 46.00 0.24 -39.48
C ASN A 495 44.56 0.59 -39.06
N ILE A 496 44.42 1.26 -37.92
CA ILE A 496 43.14 1.69 -37.36
C ILE A 496 42.97 3.23 -37.36
N ASP A 497 43.81 3.93 -38.12
CA ASP A 497 43.74 5.38 -38.25
C ASP A 497 42.47 5.81 -38.98
N ASN A 498 41.87 6.92 -38.55
CA ASN A 498 40.64 7.49 -39.12
C ASN A 498 39.37 6.61 -39.05
N LEU A 499 39.43 5.44 -38.40
CA LEU A 499 38.26 4.58 -38.17
C LEU A 499 37.35 5.10 -37.04
N PHE A 500 37.91 5.92 -36.16
CA PHE A 500 37.24 6.48 -34.98
C PHE A 500 37.29 8.01 -35.00
N GLY A 501 36.29 8.67 -34.43
CA GLY A 501 36.34 10.09 -34.11
C GLY A 501 37.41 10.41 -33.06
N SER A 502 37.86 11.66 -32.96
CA SER A 502 38.95 12.08 -32.06
C SER A 502 38.71 11.72 -30.59
N GLU A 503 37.46 11.82 -30.11
CA GLU A 503 37.05 11.44 -28.76
C GLU A 503 37.12 9.91 -28.54
N SER A 504 36.77 9.13 -29.57
CA SER A 504 36.85 7.67 -29.48
C SER A 504 38.31 7.19 -29.52
N GLN A 505 39.15 7.82 -30.36
CA GLN A 505 40.58 7.52 -30.44
C GLN A 505 41.29 7.75 -29.09
N ILE A 506 40.99 8.87 -28.41
CA ILE A 506 41.61 9.14 -27.09
C ILE A 506 41.13 8.15 -26.03
N ASN A 507 39.86 7.76 -26.04
CA ASN A 507 39.34 6.75 -25.11
C ASN A 507 39.98 5.38 -25.32
N ILE A 508 40.15 4.93 -26.57
CA ILE A 508 40.84 3.67 -26.91
C ILE A 508 42.31 3.74 -26.46
N TYR A 509 42.99 4.85 -26.76
CA TYR A 509 44.37 5.07 -26.32
C TYR A 509 44.50 4.98 -24.79
N ARG A 510 43.57 5.57 -24.04
CA ARG A 510 43.56 5.52 -22.56
C ARG A 510 43.33 4.11 -22.02
N ILE A 511 42.45 3.33 -22.65
CA ILE A 511 42.22 1.93 -22.25
C ILE A 511 43.52 1.14 -22.38
N ILE A 512 44.20 1.25 -23.53
CA ILE A 512 45.48 0.58 -23.79
C ILE A 512 46.57 1.09 -22.83
N GLN A 513 46.62 2.40 -22.60
CA GLN A 513 47.56 3.01 -21.66
C GLN A 513 47.39 2.48 -20.23
N GLU A 514 46.15 2.34 -19.76
CA GLU A 514 45.88 1.80 -18.44
C GLU A 514 46.30 0.32 -18.34
N CYS A 515 46.06 -0.47 -19.39
CA CYS A 515 46.51 -1.86 -19.46
C CYS A 515 48.05 -1.97 -19.39
N ILE A 516 48.76 -1.15 -20.17
CA ILE A 516 50.23 -1.12 -20.17
C ILE A 516 50.74 -0.67 -18.79
N ASN A 517 50.15 0.36 -18.19
CA ASN A 517 50.51 0.80 -16.84
C ASN A 517 50.30 -0.30 -15.78
N ASN A 518 49.21 -1.07 -15.90
CA ASN A 518 48.95 -2.19 -14.99
C ASN A 518 50.01 -3.28 -15.14
N ILE A 519 50.39 -3.63 -16.39
CA ILE A 519 51.47 -4.59 -16.64
C ILE A 519 52.78 -4.10 -16.00
N MET A 520 53.15 -2.85 -16.25
CA MET A 520 54.38 -2.25 -15.76
C MET A 520 54.48 -2.17 -14.23
N LYS A 521 53.35 -1.98 -13.53
CA LYS A 521 53.32 -1.79 -12.08
C LYS A 521 53.04 -3.06 -11.29
N HIS A 522 52.31 -4.01 -11.88
CA HIS A 522 51.67 -5.09 -11.12
C HIS A 522 51.92 -6.50 -11.67
N ALA A 523 52.29 -6.66 -12.95
CA ALA A 523 52.35 -8.00 -13.55
C ALA A 523 53.68 -8.75 -13.32
N ASP A 524 54.81 -8.04 -13.16
CA ASP A 524 56.16 -8.65 -13.21
C ASP A 524 56.36 -9.53 -14.46
N ALA A 525 55.80 -9.07 -15.58
CA ALA A 525 55.80 -9.78 -16.86
C ALA A 525 57.15 -9.65 -17.58
N LYS A 526 57.55 -10.71 -18.28
CA LYS A 526 58.74 -10.75 -19.13
C LYS A 526 58.40 -10.64 -20.61
N ASN A 527 57.24 -11.15 -21.00
CA ASN A 527 56.77 -11.19 -22.38
C ASN A 527 55.37 -10.58 -22.47
N VAL A 528 55.21 -9.59 -23.35
CA VAL A 528 53.91 -8.97 -23.64
C VAL A 528 53.58 -9.09 -25.12
N LYS A 529 52.33 -9.45 -25.42
CA LYS A 529 51.83 -9.55 -26.79
C LYS A 529 50.61 -8.66 -26.98
N ILE A 530 50.67 -7.79 -27.97
CA ILE A 530 49.58 -6.87 -28.33
C ILE A 530 49.17 -7.15 -29.76
N ILE A 531 47.91 -7.54 -29.95
CA ILE A 531 47.32 -7.81 -31.27
C ILE A 531 46.14 -6.86 -31.47
N ILE A 532 46.23 -6.01 -32.49
CA ILE A 532 45.14 -5.15 -32.96
C ILE A 532 44.73 -5.65 -34.34
N LYS A 533 43.48 -6.10 -34.46
CA LYS A 533 42.90 -6.55 -35.72
C LYS A 533 41.69 -5.73 -36.10
N HIS A 534 41.64 -5.38 -37.38
CA HIS A 534 40.49 -4.73 -38.00
C HIS A 534 39.69 -5.77 -38.79
N ASP A 535 38.48 -6.06 -38.32
CA ASP A 535 37.49 -6.86 -39.04
C ASP A 535 36.44 -5.93 -39.69
N PHE A 536 35.54 -6.46 -40.51
CA PHE A 536 34.62 -5.65 -41.33
C PHE A 536 33.77 -4.63 -40.54
N ASP A 537 33.34 -4.97 -39.33
CA ASP A 537 32.43 -4.17 -38.51
C ASP A 537 32.96 -3.87 -37.10
N GLU A 538 34.15 -4.35 -36.75
CA GLU A 538 34.69 -4.25 -35.39
C GLU A 538 36.22 -4.23 -35.35
N ILE A 539 36.75 -3.58 -34.31
CA ILE A 539 38.17 -3.65 -33.94
C ILE A 539 38.33 -4.54 -32.72
N LYS A 540 39.19 -5.55 -32.83
CA LYS A 540 39.58 -6.42 -31.72
C LYS A 540 40.98 -6.06 -31.26
N ILE A 541 41.12 -5.78 -29.96
CA ILE A 541 42.42 -5.49 -29.33
C ILE A 541 42.63 -6.52 -28.22
N ALA A 542 43.62 -7.39 -28.40
CA ALA A 542 44.04 -8.38 -27.41
C ALA A 542 45.39 -7.97 -26.82
N ILE A 543 45.48 -7.86 -25.50
CA ILE A 543 46.72 -7.59 -24.75
C ILE A 543 46.96 -8.78 -23.82
N THR A 544 48.07 -9.47 -23.99
CA THR A 544 48.44 -10.66 -23.23
C THR A 544 49.79 -10.45 -22.55
N ASP A 545 49.89 -10.74 -21.26
CA ASP A 545 51.14 -10.79 -20.51
C ASP A 545 51.36 -12.17 -19.87
N ASP A 546 52.61 -12.49 -19.55
CA ASP A 546 53.03 -13.72 -18.85
C ASP A 546 53.34 -13.49 -17.35
N GLY A 547 52.73 -12.46 -16.76
CA GLY A 547 52.98 -12.06 -15.39
C GLY A 547 52.29 -12.94 -14.33
N ILE A 548 52.16 -12.42 -13.11
CA ILE A 548 51.58 -13.16 -11.98
C ILE A 548 50.06 -13.42 -12.10
N GLY A 549 49.38 -12.72 -13.02
CA GLY A 549 47.92 -12.71 -13.15
C GLY A 549 47.23 -12.00 -11.97
N PHE A 550 45.90 -11.86 -12.02
CA PHE A 550 45.11 -11.34 -10.91
C PHE A 550 43.80 -12.13 -10.74
N ASP A 551 43.28 -12.20 -9.51
CA ASP A 551 42.02 -12.90 -9.23
C ASP A 551 40.83 -12.05 -9.68
N ILE A 552 40.08 -12.57 -10.66
CA ILE A 552 38.94 -11.88 -11.30
C ILE A 552 37.77 -11.73 -10.30
N ASN A 553 37.73 -12.54 -9.24
CA ASN A 553 36.64 -12.55 -8.25
C ASN A 553 36.91 -11.70 -7.00
N ASP A 554 38.07 -11.03 -6.90
CA ASP A 554 38.37 -10.18 -5.76
C ASP A 554 37.71 -8.79 -5.96
N ASP A 555 36.83 -8.38 -5.03
CA ASP A 555 36.01 -7.16 -5.08
C ASP A 555 36.85 -5.85 -5.02
N HIS A 556 38.17 -5.98 -4.87
CA HIS A 556 39.15 -4.90 -4.98
C HIS A 556 39.43 -4.51 -6.44
N THR A 557 38.40 -4.28 -7.24
CA THR A 557 38.56 -3.67 -8.57
C THR A 557 39.18 -2.28 -8.39
N GLY A 558 40.48 -2.14 -8.65
CA GLY A 558 41.20 -0.87 -8.56
C GLY A 558 40.57 0.19 -9.47
N PHE A 559 40.79 1.47 -9.14
CA PHE A 559 40.26 2.62 -9.90
C PHE A 559 40.53 2.52 -11.42
N GLY A 560 41.59 1.84 -11.84
CA GLY A 560 41.94 1.60 -13.26
C GLY A 560 40.92 0.77 -14.03
N LEU A 561 40.48 -0.39 -13.50
CA LEU A 561 39.50 -1.25 -14.16
C LEU A 561 38.12 -0.59 -14.25
N LYS A 562 37.75 0.19 -13.23
CA LYS A 562 36.52 0.99 -13.25
C LYS A 562 36.57 2.03 -14.37
N GLY A 563 37.69 2.74 -14.51
CA GLY A 563 37.91 3.70 -15.59
C GLY A 563 37.86 3.05 -16.99
N ILE A 564 38.43 1.85 -17.15
CA ILE A 564 38.34 1.09 -18.42
C ILE A 564 36.88 0.76 -18.75
N LYS A 565 36.10 0.26 -17.80
CA LYS A 565 34.67 -0.07 -17.99
C LYS A 565 33.85 1.15 -18.39
N GLU A 566 34.05 2.29 -17.72
CA GLU A 566 33.35 3.54 -18.04
C GLU A 566 33.67 4.03 -19.46
N ARG A 567 34.92 3.92 -19.91
CA ARG A 567 35.32 4.28 -21.27
C ARG A 567 34.79 3.33 -22.33
N LEU A 568 34.74 2.03 -22.04
CA LEU A 568 34.09 1.05 -22.93
C LEU A 568 32.60 1.35 -23.11
N GLN A 569 31.90 1.78 -22.06
CA GLN A 569 30.50 2.24 -22.16
C GLN A 569 30.32 3.50 -23.03
N ILE A 570 31.31 4.40 -23.06
CA ILE A 570 31.30 5.55 -23.98
C ILE A 570 31.48 5.08 -25.43
N LEU A 571 32.36 4.11 -25.64
CA LEU A 571 32.70 3.55 -26.95
C LEU A 571 31.68 2.52 -27.48
N ASN A 572 30.69 2.13 -26.67
CA ASN A 572 29.85 0.95 -26.89
C ASN A 572 30.65 -0.35 -27.12
N GLY A 573 31.84 -0.43 -26.53
CA GLY A 573 32.72 -1.60 -26.60
C GLY A 573 32.47 -2.60 -25.47
N SER A 574 33.01 -3.80 -25.62
CA SER A 574 33.02 -4.83 -24.58
C SER A 574 34.45 -5.22 -24.22
N MET A 575 34.62 -5.81 -23.03
CA MET A 575 35.86 -6.44 -22.60
C MET A 575 35.59 -7.82 -22.03
N ASP A 576 36.54 -8.71 -22.25
CA ASP A 576 36.68 -9.96 -21.52
C ASP A 576 38.08 -10.02 -20.89
N ILE A 577 38.18 -10.63 -19.71
CA ILE A 577 39.45 -10.80 -19.00
C ILE A 577 39.58 -12.27 -18.65
N SER A 578 40.68 -12.88 -19.09
CA SER A 578 40.97 -14.28 -18.80
C SER A 578 42.40 -14.48 -18.32
N SER A 579 42.67 -15.60 -17.64
CA SER A 579 44.01 -15.93 -17.17
C SER A 579 44.87 -16.47 -18.32
N GLY A 580 46.08 -15.93 -18.46
CA GLY A 580 47.10 -16.40 -19.40
C GLY A 580 47.78 -17.69 -18.93
N ASN A 581 48.29 -18.49 -19.88
CA ASN A 581 49.02 -19.74 -19.63
C ASN A 581 50.54 -19.47 -19.72
N PRO A 582 51.38 -19.79 -18.72
CA PRO A 582 51.11 -20.62 -17.53
C PRO A 582 50.61 -19.84 -16.30
N LYS A 583 50.89 -18.54 -16.21
CA LYS A 583 50.29 -17.53 -15.32
C LYS A 583 50.44 -16.19 -16.06
N GLY A 584 49.41 -15.35 -16.04
CA GLY A 584 49.39 -14.08 -16.78
C GLY A 584 47.98 -13.55 -16.95
N THR A 585 47.81 -12.45 -17.67
CA THR A 585 46.50 -11.85 -17.95
C THR A 585 46.27 -11.68 -19.44
N ILE A 586 45.04 -11.93 -19.90
CA ILE A 586 44.58 -11.63 -21.25
C ILE A 586 43.43 -10.63 -21.13
N PHE A 587 43.60 -9.45 -21.73
CA PHE A 587 42.54 -8.49 -21.95
C PHE A 587 42.12 -8.53 -23.41
N ASP A 588 40.86 -8.90 -23.66
CA ASP A 588 40.26 -8.86 -24.98
C ASP A 588 39.23 -7.75 -25.04
N PHE A 589 39.48 -6.73 -25.86
CA PHE A 589 38.58 -5.61 -26.10
C PHE A 589 37.97 -5.70 -27.50
N LEU A 590 36.69 -5.37 -27.59
CA LEU A 590 35.96 -5.31 -28.84
C LEU A 590 35.29 -3.95 -28.96
N PHE A 591 35.59 -3.25 -30.06
CA PHE A 591 35.07 -1.91 -30.34
C PHE A 591 34.27 -1.95 -31.65
N PRO A 592 32.95 -1.72 -31.63
CA PRO A 592 32.16 -1.69 -32.85
C PRO A 592 32.50 -0.45 -33.67
N LEU A 593 32.62 -0.62 -34.99
CA LEU A 593 32.73 0.50 -35.92
C LEU A 593 31.31 1.00 -36.22
N GLN A 594 31.02 2.26 -35.85
CA GLN A 594 29.77 2.87 -36.31
C GLN A 594 29.84 3.02 -37.83
N LEU A 595 29.06 2.22 -38.55
CA LEU A 595 28.81 2.45 -39.98
C LEU A 595 28.38 3.90 -40.13
N LYS A 596 29.22 4.73 -40.77
CA LYS A 596 28.78 6.02 -41.28
C LYS A 596 27.63 5.71 -42.24
N ASN A 597 26.40 5.98 -41.82
CA ASN A 597 25.31 6.18 -42.76
C ASN A 597 25.74 7.36 -43.64
N ASN A 598 26.21 7.06 -44.85
CA ASN A 598 26.51 8.04 -45.89
C ASN A 598 25.26 8.85 -46.24
#